data_AF-A0A0P6WRP5-F1
#
_entry.id   AF-A0A0P6WRP5-F1
#
_cell.length_a   1.000
_cell.length_b   1.000
_cell.length_c   1.000
_cell.angle_alpha   90.00
_cell.angle_beta   90.00
_cell.angle_gamma   90.00
#
_symmetry.space_group_name_H-M   'P 1'
#
loop_
_entity.id
_entity.type
_entity.pdbx_description
1 polymer ?
#
loop_
_entity_poly.entity_id
_entity_poly.type
_entity_poly.pdbx_seq_one_letter_code
_entity_poly.pdbx_strand_id
1 'polypeptide(L)' 'MRKIFGFMLGAITGGMLGAAAALLLTPVSGTKLRMKINDRIMVLQKEINDARIQKRAELENELQALRAPKA' A
#
# COMPACT_ATOMS: atom_id res chain seq x y z
N MET A 1 -3.27 -23.80 -41.97
CA MET A 1 -2.21 -22.78 -41.79
C MET A 1 -2.71 -21.33 -41.91
N ARG A 2 -3.43 -20.94 -42.99
CA ARG A 2 -3.95 -19.55 -43.14
C ARG A 2 -4.78 -19.00 -41.96
N LYS A 3 -5.62 -19.82 -41.32
CA LYS A 3 -6.44 -19.41 -40.17
C LYS A 3 -5.60 -19.06 -38.92
N ILE A 4 -4.54 -19.83 -38.68
CA ILE A 4 -3.60 -19.59 -37.56
C ILE A 4 -2.83 -18.29 -37.80
N PHE A 5 -2.43 -18.03 -39.06
CA PHE A 5 -1.75 -16.79 -39.42
C PHE A 5 -2.64 -15.56 -39.21
N GLY A 6 -3.92 -15.63 -39.61
CA GLY A 6 -4.88 -14.57 -39.33
C GLY A 6 -5.13 -14.35 -37.83
N PHE A 7 -5.15 -15.43 -37.04
CA PHE A 7 -5.26 -15.34 -35.58
C PHE A 7 -4.02 -14.66 -34.95
N MET A 8 -2.80 -15.04 -35.35
CA MET A 8 -1.58 -14.40 -34.86
C MET A 8 -1.54 -12.91 -35.20
N LEU A 9 -1.93 -12.54 -36.42
CA LEU A 9 -2.01 -11.13 -36.81
C LEU A 9 -2.98 -10.38 -35.89
N GLY A 10 -4.18 -10.93 -35.68
CA GLY A 10 -5.18 -10.34 -34.78
C GLY A 10 -4.69 -10.23 -33.33
N ALA A 11 -4.00 -11.24 -32.82
CA ALA A 11 -3.46 -11.24 -31.45
C ALA A 11 -2.36 -10.20 -31.26
N ILE A 12 -1.47 -10.02 -32.25
CA ILE A 12 -0.43 -8.98 -32.21
C ILE A 12 -1.06 -7.59 -32.23
N THR A 13 -1.98 -7.33 -33.18
CA THR A 13 -2.62 -6.01 -33.30
C THR A 13 -3.48 -5.68 -32.08
N GLY A 14 -4.25 -6.66 -31.59
CA GLY A 14 -5.07 -6.51 -30.39
C GLY A 14 -4.23 -6.34 -29.12
N GLY A 15 -3.15 -7.09 -28.99
CA GLY A 15 -2.21 -6.94 -27.87
C GLY A 15 -1.52 -5.58 -27.86
N MET A 16 -1.14 -5.05 -29.03
CA MET A 16 -0.52 -3.74 -29.14
C MET A 16 -1.49 -2.62 -28.80
N LEU A 17 -2.72 -2.67 -29.32
CA LEU A 17 -3.78 -1.71 -29.00
C LEU A 17 -4.17 -1.79 -27.52
N GLY A 18 -4.26 -2.99 -26.96
CA GLY A 18 -4.55 -3.21 -25.53
C GLY A 18 -3.44 -2.68 -24.62
N ALA A 19 -2.18 -2.90 -24.97
CA ALA A 19 -1.04 -2.37 -24.23
C ALA A 19 -1.00 -0.83 -24.29
N ALA A 20 -1.25 -0.24 -25.46
CA ALA A 20 -1.32 1.21 -25.62
C ALA A 20 -2.47 1.81 -24.78
N ALA A 21 -3.65 1.20 -24.81
CA ALA A 21 -4.79 1.61 -24.01
C ALA A 21 -4.49 1.49 -22.50
N ALA A 22 -3.86 0.39 -22.07
CA ALA A 22 -3.43 0.23 -20.69
C ALA A 22 -2.46 1.36 -20.30
N LEU A 23 -1.41 1.63 -21.08
CA LEU A 23 -0.45 2.69 -20.76
C LEU A 23 -1.08 4.10 -20.70
N LEU A 24 -2.03 4.39 -21.58
CA LEU A 24 -2.73 5.69 -21.62
C LEU A 24 -3.76 5.86 -20.50
N LEU A 25 -4.46 4.80 -20.15
CA LEU A 25 -5.56 4.83 -19.18
C LEU A 25 -5.12 4.49 -17.75
N THR A 26 -3.93 3.93 -17.56
CA THR A 26 -3.46 3.61 -16.21
C THR A 26 -3.14 4.90 -15.44
N PRO A 27 -3.80 5.17 -14.31
CA PRO A 27 -3.72 6.46 -13.62
C PRO A 27 -2.34 6.76 -13.01
N VAL A 28 -1.56 5.71 -12.70
CA VAL A 28 -0.20 5.83 -12.14
C VAL A 28 0.65 4.63 -12.55
N SER A 29 1.96 4.84 -12.76
CA SER A 29 2.88 3.71 -12.94
C SER A 29 2.87 2.82 -11.69
N GLY A 30 2.96 1.49 -11.87
CA GLY A 30 3.00 0.56 -10.75
C GLY A 30 4.11 0.87 -9.73
N THR A 31 5.21 1.46 -10.17
CA THR A 31 6.29 1.96 -9.32
C THR A 31 5.85 3.11 -8.39
N LYS A 32 5.10 4.08 -8.92
CA LYS A 32 4.56 5.20 -8.13
C LYS A 32 3.53 4.73 -7.11
N LEU A 33 2.70 3.74 -7.47
CA LEU A 33 1.74 3.15 -6.54
C LEU A 33 2.46 2.44 -5.37
N ARG A 34 3.47 1.62 -5.68
CA ARG A 34 4.29 0.93 -4.67
C ARG A 34 4.99 1.91 -3.73
N MET A 35 5.57 2.98 -4.26
CA MET A 35 6.16 4.05 -3.43
C MET A 35 5.12 4.69 -2.50
N LYS A 36 3.97 5.11 -3.02
CA LYS A 36 2.91 5.71 -2.20
C LYS A 36 2.39 4.78 -1.10
N ILE A 37 2.31 3.48 -1.38
CA ILE A 37 1.91 2.48 -0.37
C ILE A 37 2.97 2.37 0.71
N ASN A 38 4.25 2.26 0.34
CA ASN A 38 5.35 2.18 1.30
C ASN A 38 5.43 3.42 2.19
N ASP A 39 5.33 4.60 1.60
CA ASP A 39 5.34 5.87 2.36
C ASP A 39 4.19 5.92 3.37
N ARG A 40 2.98 5.54 2.96
CA ARG A 40 1.82 5.49 3.86
C ARG A 40 2.01 4.48 4.99
N ILE A 41 2.55 3.30 4.69
CA ILE A 41 2.83 2.28 5.71
C ILE A 41 3.87 2.79 6.71
N MET A 42 4.93 3.46 6.24
CA MET A 42 5.97 4.01 7.10
C MET A 42 5.42 5.08 8.06
N VAL A 43 4.56 5.97 7.55
CA VAL A 43 3.89 6.99 8.39
C VAL A 43 2.99 6.33 9.43
N LEU A 44 2.17 5.35 9.04
CA LEU A 44 1.29 4.64 9.96
C LEU A 44 2.07 3.90 11.06
N GLN A 45 3.19 3.25 10.72
CA GLN A 45 4.04 2.59 11.71
C GLN A 45 4.60 3.59 12.73
N LYS A 46 5.02 4.77 12.27
CA LYS A 46 5.51 5.83 13.13
C LYS A 46 4.40 6.31 14.08
N GLU A 47 3.22 6.60 13.55
CA GLU A 47 2.07 7.04 14.35
C GLU A 47 1.66 6.01 15.42
N ILE A 48 1.66 4.71 15.07
CA ILE A 48 1.37 3.64 16.02
C ILE A 48 2.43 3.60 17.13
N ASN A 49 3.71 3.73 16.78
CA ASN A 49 4.78 3.70 17.78
C ASN A 49 4.69 4.92 18.73
N ASP A 50 4.43 6.10 18.19
CA ASP A 50 4.26 7.33 18.96
C ASP A 50 3.05 7.22 19.90
N ALA A 51 1.92 6.70 19.40
CA ALA A 51 0.73 6.43 20.21
C ALA A 51 1.00 5.39 21.32
N ARG A 52 1.80 4.35 21.04
CA ARG A 52 2.20 3.35 22.04
C ARG A 52 3.06 3.95 23.13
N ILE A 53 4.01 4.83 22.80
CA ILE A 53 4.85 5.50 23.78
C ILE A 53 4.01 6.40 24.69
N GLN A 54 3.11 7.20 24.11
CA GLN A 54 2.21 8.07 24.86
C GLN A 54 1.30 7.25 25.79
N LYS A 55 0.66 6.19 25.28
CA LYS A 55 -0.21 5.32 26.07
C LYS A 55 0.53 4.58 27.17
N ARG A 56 1.78 4.18 26.93
CA ARG A 56 2.61 3.54 27.96
C ARG A 56 2.91 4.50 29.11
N ALA A 57 3.25 5.75 28.82
CA ALA A 57 3.51 6.75 29.85
C ALA A 57 2.25 7.03 30.71
N GLU A 58 1.07 7.11 30.08
CA GLU A 58 -0.21 7.25 30.79
C GLU A 58 -0.49 6.05 31.70
N LEU A 59 -0.33 4.82 31.19
CA LEU A 59 -0.58 3.60 31.95
C LEU A 59 0.41 3.37 33.09
N GLU A 60 1.67 3.81 32.95
CA GLU A 60 2.66 3.75 34.03
C GLU A 60 2.28 4.69 35.18
N ASN A 61 1.75 5.88 34.88
CA ASN A 61 1.24 6.81 35.89
C ASN A 61 0.01 6.25 36.61
N GLU A 62 -0.94 5.66 35.88
CA GLU A 62 -2.10 5.00 36.48
C GLU A 62 -1.70 3.80 37.36
N LEU A 63 -0.73 2.99 36.91
CA LEU A 63 -0.21 1.87 37.68
C LEU A 63 0.45 2.33 39.00
N GLN A 64 1.17 3.46 38.98
CA GLN A 64 1.73 4.05 40.20
C GLN A 64 0.64 4.55 41.15
N ALA A 65 -0.41 5.19 40.63
CA ALA A 65 -1.55 5.62 41.42
C ALA A 65 -2.30 4.44 42.07
N LEU A 66 -2.43 3.31 41.36
CA LEU A 66 -3.04 2.09 41.89
C LEU A 66 -2.14 1.30 42.85
N ARG A 67 -0.81 1.42 42.71
CA ARG A 67 0.18 0.81 43.61
C ARG A 67 0.46 1.64 44.86
N ALA A 68 0.00 2.89 44.92
CA ALA A 68 0.06 3.67 46.15
C ALA A 68 -0.79 2.96 47.23
N PRO A 69 -0.25 2.76 48.45
CA PRO A 69 -0.99 2.12 49.53
C PRO A 69 -2.23 2.96 49.83
N LYS A 70 -3.40 2.34 49.71
CA LYS A 70 -4.67 2.92 50.15
C LYS A 70 -4.59 3.05 51.67
N ALA A 71 -4.39 4.27 52.17
CA ALA A 71 -4.46 4.61 53.59
C ALA A 71 -5.91 4.55 54.08
#